data_AF-A0A8A1LK43-F1
#
_entry.id   AF-A0A8A1LK43-F1
#
_cell.length_a   1.000
_cell.length_b   1.000
_cell.length_c   1.000
_cell.angle_alpha   90.00
_cell.angle_beta   90.00
_cell.angle_gamma   90.00
#
_symmetry.space_group_name_H-M   'P 1'
#
loop_
_entity.id
_entity.type
_entity.pdbx_description
1 polymer ?
#
loop_
_entity_poly.entity_id
_entity_poly.type
_entity_poly.pdbx_seq_one_letter_code
_entity_poly.pdbx_strand_id
1 'polypeptide(L)'
;MLQLLSCAVSLGHASLINSLIQVCMAFDDLGRILQSHGLLLIAISDNQLELASHILDTGLTLEKFPFYPDVIAKKGLDEMLKLLLLRGMRLDNIRSWRWYSLLEGAVEEGNTALVKLLVGN
;
A
#
# COMPACT_ATOMS: atom_id res chain seq x y z
N MET A 1 -10.18 16.84 4.53
CA MET A 1 -8.71 16.63 4.47
C MET A 1 -8.35 15.38 3.67
N LEU A 2 -8.81 14.20 4.08
CA LEU A 2 -8.52 12.93 3.40
C LEU A 2 -8.74 12.97 1.87
N GLN A 3 -9.88 13.50 1.40
CA GLN A 3 -10.16 13.63 -0.04
C GLN A 3 -9.14 14.48 -0.80
N LEU A 4 -8.69 15.58 -0.19
CA LEU A 4 -7.70 16.47 -0.82
C LEU A 4 -6.33 15.78 -0.91
N LEU A 5 -5.95 15.05 0.15
CA LEU A 5 -4.73 14.25 0.15
C LEU A 5 -4.81 13.13 -0.90
N SER A 6 -5.94 12.41 -0.99
CA SER A 6 -6.18 11.40 -2.03
C SER A 6 -6.04 11.97 -3.44
N CYS A 7 -6.64 13.12 -3.72
CA CYS A 7 -6.50 13.78 -5.03
C CYS A 7 -5.04 14.19 -5.31
N ALA A 8 -4.34 14.75 -4.32
CA ALA A 8 -2.94 15.15 -4.47
C ALA A 8 -2.03 13.94 -4.79
N VAL A 9 -2.32 12.78 -4.19
CA VAL A 9 -1.62 11.52 -4.46
C VAL A 9 -1.88 11.03 -5.87
N SER A 10 -3.15 10.93 -6.28
CA SER A 10 -3.50 10.43 -7.61
C SER A 10 -3.08 11.36 -8.75
N LEU A 11 -2.86 12.64 -8.46
CA LEU A 11 -2.28 13.60 -9.41
C LEU A 11 -0.74 13.67 -9.32
N GLY A 12 -0.10 12.95 -8.39
CA GLY A 12 1.35 12.92 -8.22
C GLY A 12 1.97 14.24 -7.74
N HIS A 13 1.20 15.09 -7.05
CA HIS A 13 1.66 16.41 -6.60
C HIS A 13 2.50 16.32 -5.32
N ALA A 14 3.74 15.82 -5.41
CA ALA A 14 4.61 15.53 -4.27
C ALA A 14 4.76 16.69 -3.26
N SER A 15 4.92 17.94 -3.73
CA SER A 15 5.01 19.11 -2.86
C SER A 15 3.74 19.38 -2.07
N LEU A 16 2.57 19.16 -2.70
CA LEU A 16 1.27 19.31 -2.06
C LEU A 16 1.01 18.15 -1.09
N ILE A 17 1.40 16.92 -1.44
CA ILE A 17 1.33 15.76 -0.53
C ILE A 17 2.11 16.08 0.74
N ASN A 18 3.38 16.50 0.64
CA ASN A 18 4.22 16.82 1.79
C ASN A 18 3.65 17.96 2.63
N SER A 19 3.15 19.03 2.00
CA SER A 19 2.51 20.14 2.70
C SER A 19 1.25 19.68 3.45
N LEU A 20 0.42 18.85 2.81
CA LEU A 20 -0.80 18.32 3.43
C LEU A 20 -0.48 17.37 4.58
N ILE A 21 0.54 16.51 4.45
CA ILE A 21 1.01 15.66 5.54
C ILE A 21 1.51 16.52 6.69
N GLN A 22 2.36 17.53 6.45
CA GLN A 22 2.86 18.44 7.49
C GLN A 22 1.74 19.19 8.20
N VAL A 23 0.76 19.70 7.44
CA VAL A 23 -0.45 20.32 8.01
C VAL A 23 -1.20 19.31 8.86
N CYS A 24 -1.37 18.08 8.40
CA CYS A 24 -2.01 17.02 9.19
C CYS A 24 -1.19 16.69 10.45
N MET A 25 0.15 16.68 10.40
CA MET A 25 1.02 16.43 11.57
C MET A 25 0.89 17.53 12.62
N ALA A 26 0.53 18.74 12.23
CA ALA A 26 0.30 19.86 13.15
C ALA A 26 -1.04 19.76 13.89
N PHE A 27 -1.94 18.83 13.51
CA PHE A 27 -3.22 18.59 14.18
C PHE A 27 -3.23 17.20 14.84
N ASP A 28 -3.75 17.09 16.06
CA ASP A 28 -3.84 15.83 16.83
C ASP A 28 -4.72 14.73 16.19
N ASP A 29 -5.35 15.01 15.05
CA ASP A 29 -6.21 14.06 14.31
C ASP A 29 -5.43 13.24 13.25
N LEU A 30 -4.10 13.40 13.13
CA LEU A 30 -3.26 12.74 12.11
C LEU A 30 -3.46 11.23 12.08
N GLY A 31 -3.38 10.57 13.24
CA GLY A 31 -3.50 9.12 13.35
C GLY A 31 -4.82 8.64 12.76
N ARG A 32 -5.92 9.38 12.98
CA ARG A 32 -7.24 9.01 12.47
C ARG A 32 -7.39 9.22 10.96
N ILE A 33 -6.76 10.24 10.39
CA ILE A 33 -6.79 10.50 8.94
C ILE A 33 -5.91 9.49 8.19
N LEU A 34 -4.71 9.22 8.72
CA LEU A 34 -3.74 8.32 8.10
C LEU A 34 -4.09 6.84 8.31
N GLN A 35 -4.81 6.47 9.38
CA GLN A 35 -5.36 5.11 9.57
C GLN A 35 -6.53 4.79 8.61
N SER A 36 -6.39 5.18 7.35
CA SER A 36 -7.35 4.92 6.28
C SER A 36 -6.78 3.87 5.34
N HIS A 37 -7.40 2.70 5.32
CA HIS A 37 -7.09 1.65 4.36
C HIS A 37 -7.24 2.10 2.90
N GLY A 38 -8.19 3.02 2.65
CA GLY A 38 -8.38 3.62 1.32
C GLY A 38 -7.22 4.54 0.93
N LEU A 39 -6.67 5.30 1.88
CA LEU A 39 -5.50 6.13 1.62
C LEU A 39 -4.26 5.28 1.35
N LEU A 40 -4.08 4.18 2.10
CA LEU A 40 -2.99 3.23 1.84
C LEU A 40 -3.15 2.57 0.47
N LEU A 41 -4.38 2.19 0.07
CA LEU A 41 -4.63 1.63 -1.26
C LEU A 41 -4.26 2.60 -2.37
N ILE A 42 -4.59 3.89 -2.20
CA ILE A 42 -4.22 4.96 -3.13
C ILE A 42 -2.69 5.13 -3.18
N ALA A 43 -2.02 5.21 -2.03
CA ALA A 43 -0.56 5.30 -1.96
C ALA A 43 0.12 4.11 -2.66
N ILE A 44 -0.38 2.88 -2.47
CA ILE A 44 0.11 1.68 -3.16
C ILE A 44 -0.16 1.77 -4.66
N SER A 45 -1.39 2.12 -5.05
CA SER A 45 -1.79 2.23 -6.45
C SER A 45 -0.95 3.26 -7.19
N ASP A 46 -0.59 4.37 -6.55
CA ASP A 46 0.22 5.45 -7.13
C ASP A 46 1.72 5.31 -6.81
N ASN A 47 2.14 4.15 -6.27
CA ASN A 47 3.52 3.80 -5.89
C ASN A 47 4.23 4.86 -5.02
N GLN A 48 3.49 5.52 -4.13
CA GLN A 48 3.99 6.52 -3.18
C GLN A 48 4.55 5.84 -1.93
N LEU A 49 5.80 5.36 -2.01
CA LEU A 49 6.48 4.65 -0.91
C LEU A 49 6.56 5.46 0.39
N GLU A 50 6.90 6.74 0.31
CA GLU A 50 7.06 7.61 1.49
C GLU A 50 5.72 7.78 2.23
N LEU A 51 4.64 8.07 1.49
CA LEU A 51 3.31 8.17 2.07
C LEU A 51 2.83 6.82 2.64
N ALA A 52 3.06 5.72 1.93
CA ALA A 52 2.74 4.39 2.44
C ALA A 52 3.48 4.11 3.77
N SER A 53 4.76 4.47 3.87
CA SER A 53 5.51 4.35 5.12
C SER A 53 4.88 5.17 6.24
N HIS A 54 4.58 6.45 6.00
CA HIS A 54 3.94 7.31 7.00
C HIS A 54 2.59 6.79 7.48
N ILE A 55 1.79 6.21 6.58
CA ILE A 55 0.52 5.58 6.94
C ILE A 55 0.76 4.36 7.85
N LEU A 56 1.72 3.51 7.51
CA LEU A 56 2.03 2.30 8.28
C LEU A 56 2.61 2.63 9.66
N ASP A 57 3.37 3.73 9.78
CA ASP A 57 3.93 4.22 11.04
C ASP A 57 2.83 4.63 12.05
N THR A 58 1.59 4.83 11.61
CA THR A 58 0.44 5.09 12.49
C THR A 58 -0.11 3.84 13.19
N GLY A 59 0.46 2.66 12.93
CA GLY A 59 0.01 1.39 13.47
C GLY A 59 -1.20 0.79 12.72
N LEU A 60 -1.45 1.22 11.49
CA LEU A 60 -2.53 0.67 10.65
C LEU A 60 -2.30 -0.84 10.42
N THR A 61 -3.26 -1.67 10.86
CA THR A 61 -3.19 -3.12 10.73
C THR A 61 -3.45 -3.57 9.29
N LEU A 62 -2.55 -4.36 8.69
CA LEU A 62 -2.68 -4.78 7.28
C LEU A 62 -3.67 -5.93 7.03
N GLU A 63 -4.03 -6.69 8.06
CA GLU A 63 -4.87 -7.89 7.94
C GLU A 63 -6.32 -7.62 7.49
N LYS A 64 -6.81 -6.40 7.66
CA LYS A 64 -8.21 -6.04 7.41
C LYS A 64 -8.54 -5.74 5.94
N PHE A 65 -7.55 -5.67 5.05
CA PHE A 65 -7.76 -5.23 3.67
C PHE A 65 -7.02 -6.10 2.66
N PRO A 66 -7.70 -7.01 1.95
CA PRO A 66 -7.06 -8.06 1.17
C PRO A 66 -6.53 -7.60 -0.21
N PHE A 67 -6.77 -6.35 -0.62
CA PHE A 67 -6.54 -5.93 -2.01
C PHE A 67 -5.13 -5.39 -2.30
N TYR A 68 -4.33 -5.05 -1.28
CA TYR A 68 -2.97 -4.52 -1.47
C TYR A 68 -2.07 -5.43 -2.32
N PRO A 69 -2.03 -6.74 -2.05
CA PRO A 69 -1.11 -7.63 -2.73
C PRO A 69 -1.47 -7.79 -4.22
N ASP A 70 -2.75 -7.77 -4.57
CA ASP A 70 -3.21 -7.85 -5.96
C ASP A 70 -2.74 -6.65 -6.78
N VAL A 71 -2.84 -5.45 -6.22
CA VAL A 71 -2.35 -4.22 -6.87
C VAL A 71 -0.84 -4.29 -7.06
N ILE A 72 -0.12 -4.77 -6.05
CA ILE A 72 1.34 -4.92 -6.09
C ILE A 72 1.77 -5.96 -7.13
N ALA A 73 1.10 -7.11 -7.18
CA ALA A 73 1.37 -8.18 -8.14
C ALA A 73 1.18 -7.66 -9.57
N LYS A 74 0.02 -7.05 -9.84
CA LYS A 74 -0.35 -6.50 -11.14
C LYS A 74 0.60 -5.40 -11.62
N LYS A 75 1.09 -4.56 -10.72
CA LYS A 75 1.92 -3.39 -11.07
C LYS A 75 3.43 -3.64 -10.90
N GLY A 76 3.85 -4.78 -10.38
CA GLY A 76 5.27 -5.10 -10.16
C GLY A 76 5.93 -4.21 -9.09
N LEU A 77 5.24 -3.90 -8.00
CA LEU A 77 5.71 -2.94 -7.00
C LEU A 77 6.60 -3.59 -5.93
N ASP A 78 7.78 -4.07 -6.32
CA ASP A 78 8.65 -4.88 -5.46
C ASP A 78 9.09 -4.17 -4.15
N GLU A 79 9.43 -2.89 -4.21
CA GLU A 79 9.81 -2.13 -3.01
C GLU A 79 8.61 -1.87 -2.08
N MET A 80 7.42 -1.68 -2.66
CA MET A 80 6.19 -1.54 -1.88
C MET A 80 5.84 -2.85 -1.18
N LEU A 81 6.03 -3.98 -1.87
CA LEU A 81 5.88 -5.30 -1.27
C LEU A 81 6.80 -5.49 -0.07
N LYS A 82 8.09 -5.19 -0.24
CA LYS A 82 9.08 -5.29 0.86
C LYS A 82 8.67 -4.41 2.04
N LEU A 83 8.22 -3.18 1.79
CA LEU A 83 7.73 -2.28 2.83
C LEU A 83 6.55 -2.89 3.61
N LEU A 84 5.54 -3.42 2.92
CA LEU A 84 4.38 -4.01 3.58
C LEU A 84 4.75 -5.27 4.38
N LEU A 85 5.61 -6.14 3.83
CA LEU A 85 6.10 -7.33 4.53
C LEU A 85 6.90 -6.95 5.79
N LEU A 86 7.77 -5.96 5.70
CA LEU A 86 8.52 -5.42 6.85
C LEU A 86 7.59 -4.86 7.93
N ARG A 87 6.42 -4.34 7.54
CA ARG A 87 5.37 -3.83 8.42
C ARG A 87 4.35 -4.89 8.84
N GLY A 88 4.67 -6.17 8.64
CA GLY A 88 3.89 -7.30 9.16
C GLY A 88 2.76 -7.77 8.25
N MET A 89 2.74 -7.37 6.98
CA MET A 89 1.83 -7.99 6.01
C MET A 89 2.15 -9.47 5.92
N ARG A 90 1.13 -10.31 6.11
CA ARG A 90 1.28 -11.75 5.92
C ARG A 90 0.77 -12.15 4.55
N LEU A 91 1.49 -13.08 3.93
CA LEU A 91 1.15 -13.59 2.59
C LEU A 91 0.23 -14.81 2.64
N ASP A 92 0.09 -15.43 3.82
CA ASP A 92 -0.80 -16.55 4.04
C ASP A 92 -2.26 -16.08 3.99
N ASN A 93 -3.07 -16.78 3.20
CA ASN A 93 -4.52 -16.52 3.03
C ASN A 93 -4.91 -15.24 2.29
N ILE A 94 -4.01 -14.60 1.54
CA ILE A 94 -4.43 -13.55 0.60
C ILE A 94 -5.26 -14.19 -0.51
N ARG A 95 -6.57 -14.00 -0.41
CA ARG A 95 -7.48 -14.22 -1.53
C ARG A 95 -7.39 -13.02 -2.44
N SER A 96 -6.89 -13.26 -3.65
CA SER A 96 -7.04 -12.27 -4.69
C SER A 96 -8.52 -12.18 -5.09
N TRP A 97 -8.95 -10.98 -5.49
CA TRP A 97 -10.28 -10.81 -6.08
C TRP A 97 -10.35 -11.36 -7.51
N ARG A 98 -9.22 -11.40 -8.21
CA ARG A 98 -9.09 -11.87 -9.60
C ARG A 98 -8.57 -13.30 -9.70
N TRP A 99 -7.69 -13.69 -8.78
CA TRP A 99 -7.00 -14.98 -8.78
C TRP A 99 -7.38 -15.83 -7.57
N TYR A 100 -7.22 -17.16 -7.65
CA TYR A 100 -7.44 -18.03 -6.49
C TYR A 100 -6.37 -17.82 -5.41
N SER A 101 -5.18 -17.36 -5.80
CA SER A 101 -4.09 -17.01 -4.89
C SER A 101 -3.23 -15.88 -5.45
N LEU A 102 -2.48 -15.21 -4.59
CA LEU A 102 -1.48 -14.22 -5.00
C LEU A 102 -0.38 -14.83 -5.89
N LEU A 103 -0.03 -16.10 -5.69
CA LEU A 103 0.97 -16.81 -6.50
C LEU A 103 0.51 -16.98 -7.95
N GLU A 104 -0.76 -17.35 -8.15
CA GLU A 104 -1.34 -17.46 -9.49
C GLU A 104 -1.29 -16.12 -10.23
N GLY A 105 -1.68 -15.02 -9.56
CA GLY A 105 -1.58 -13.69 -10.13
C GLY A 105 -0.15 -13.26 -10.47
N ALA A 106 0.81 -13.58 -9.59
CA ALA A 106 2.22 -13.31 -9.83
C ALA A 106 2.76 -14.08 -11.07
N VAL A 107 2.32 -15.33 -11.27
CA VAL A 107 2.68 -16.12 -12.44
C VAL A 107 2.02 -15.57 -13.72
N GLU A 108 0.72 -15.26 -13.68
CA GLU A 108 -0.03 -14.73 -14.83
C GLU A 108 0.54 -13.39 -15.31
N GLU A 109 0.89 -12.49 -14.38
CA GLU A 109 1.45 -11.17 -14.68
C GLU A 109 2.98 -11.22 -14.92
N GLY A 110 3.60 -12.40 -14.85
CA GLY A 110 5.04 -12.58 -15.09
C GLY A 110 5.95 -11.96 -14.02
N ASN A 111 5.42 -11.65 -12.84
CA ASN A 111 6.15 -11.03 -11.74
C ASN A 111 7.07 -12.06 -11.04
N THR A 112 8.20 -12.32 -11.68
CA THR A 112 9.18 -13.32 -11.25
C THR A 112 9.75 -13.02 -9.85
N ALA A 113 9.88 -11.75 -9.47
CA ALA A 113 10.36 -11.36 -8.15
C ALA A 113 9.36 -11.77 -7.06
N LEU A 114 8.07 -11.47 -7.26
CA LEU A 114 7.00 -11.89 -6.36
C LEU A 114 6.84 -13.41 -6.31
N VAL A 115 6.96 -14.12 -7.44
CA VAL A 115 6.94 -15.60 -7.46
C VAL A 115 8.06 -16.18 -6.60
N LYS A 116 9.29 -15.69 -6.76
CA LYS A 116 10.43 -16.14 -5.94
C LYS A 116 10.19 -15.89 -4.46
N LEU A 117 9.62 -14.73 -4.12
CA LEU A 117 9.31 -14.37 -2.74
C LEU A 117 8.22 -15.26 -2.14
N LEU A 118 7.17 -15.59 -2.93
CA LEU A 118 6.05 -16.43 -2.49
C LEU A 118 6.40 -17.91 -2.38
N VAL A 119 7.31 -18.43 -3.21
CA VAL A 119 7.76 -19.83 -3.17
C VAL A 119 8.91 -20.03 -2.16
N GLY A 120 9.64 -18.96 -1.82
CA GLY A 120 10.74 -19.00 -0.86
C GLY A 120 10.35 -18.70 0.60
N ASN A 121 9.10 -18.30 0.85
CA ASN A 121 8.49 -18.19 2.19
C ASN A 121 7.64 -19.42 2.49
#